data_AF-A0A831PBH4-F1
#
_entry.id   AF-A0A831PBH4-F1
#
_cell.length_a   1.000
_cell.length_b   1.000
_cell.length_c   1.000
_cell.angle_alpha   90.00
_cell.angle_beta   90.00
_cell.angle_gamma   90.00
#
_symmetry.space_group_name_H-M   'P 1'
#
loop_
_entity.id
_entity.type
_entity.pdbx_description
1 polymer ?
#
loop_
_entity_poly.entity_id
_entity_poly.type
_entity_poly.pdbx_seq_one_letter_code
_entity_poly.pdbx_strand_id
1 'polypeptide(L)'
;MLNIYKPQGLTPKETLNLLRLERPDLVEEPLSYAGRLDPLAEGVLPVLVGKEENQNREKYLKMDKKYLARFIFGFSTDTGDIMGLIKEKSLNSSLEEFNFEKAKDLI
;
A
#
# COMPACT_ATOMS: atom_id res chain seq x y z
N MET A 1 16.42 5.53 -8.54
CA MET A 1 15.09 5.00 -8.17
C MET A 1 14.43 4.34 -9.38
N LEU A 2 13.75 3.21 -9.17
CA LEU A 2 12.91 2.53 -10.17
C LEU A 2 11.45 2.52 -9.71
N ASN A 3 10.53 2.92 -10.57
CA ASN A 3 9.10 2.82 -10.28
C ASN A 3 8.59 1.47 -10.77
N ILE A 4 8.34 0.55 -9.84
CA ILE A 4 7.90 -0.81 -10.15
C ILE A 4 6.40 -0.92 -9.86
N TYR A 5 5.66 -1.61 -10.72
CA TYR A 5 4.28 -1.94 -10.41
C TYR A 5 4.23 -3.15 -9.48
N LYS A 6 3.67 -2.98 -8.28
CA LYS A 6 3.39 -4.04 -7.32
C LYS A 6 2.00 -4.60 -7.62
N PRO A 7 1.85 -5.87 -8.03
CA PRO A 7 0.53 -6.47 -8.15
C PRO A 7 -0.10 -6.69 -6.77
N GLN A 8 -1.43 -6.79 -6.74
CA GLN A 8 -2.17 -7.15 -5.53
C GLN A 8 -1.75 -8.54 -5.02
N GLY A 9 -1.78 -8.73 -3.70
CA GLY A 9 -1.45 -9.99 -3.02
C GLY A 9 0.01 -10.13 -2.61
N LEU A 10 0.94 -9.43 -3.27
CA LEU A 10 2.35 -9.47 -2.91
C LEU A 10 2.70 -8.43 -1.83
N THR A 11 3.57 -8.81 -0.90
CA THR A 11 4.27 -7.84 -0.06
C THR A 11 5.30 -7.04 -0.89
N PRO A 12 5.68 -5.82 -0.46
CA PRO A 12 6.77 -5.08 -1.09
C PRO A 12 8.09 -5.86 -1.13
N LYS A 13 8.38 -6.66 -0.09
CA LYS A 13 9.60 -7.48 -0.02
C LYS A 13 9.59 -8.59 -1.08
N GLU A 14 8.47 -9.30 -1.24
CA GLU A 14 8.33 -10.31 -2.30
C GLU A 14 8.48 -9.68 -3.69
N THR A 15 7.94 -8.47 -3.87
CA THR A 15 8.09 -7.72 -5.14
C THR A 15 9.56 -7.38 -5.42
N LEU A 16 10.36 -7.02 -4.41
CA LEU A 16 11.81 -6.85 -4.58
C LEU A 16 12.52 -8.16 -4.93
N ASN A 17 12.09 -9.28 -4.36
CA ASN A 17 12.66 -10.60 -4.69
C ASN A 17 12.37 -10.97 -6.14
N LEU A 18 11.15 -10.76 -6.62
CA LEU A 18 10.80 -10.97 -8.03
C LEU A 18 11.60 -10.04 -8.94
N LEU A 19 11.73 -8.77 -8.58
CA LEU A 19 12.54 -7.81 -9.34
C LEU A 19 14.00 -8.30 -9.50
N ARG A 20 14.60 -8.90 -8.46
CA ARG A 20 15.96 -9.47 -8.56
C ARG A 20 16.05 -10.63 -9.54
N LEU A 21 15.02 -11.46 -9.62
CA LEU A 21 14.97 -12.57 -10.59
C LEU A 21 14.82 -12.04 -12.02
N GLU A 22 14.03 -10.98 -12.21
CA GLU A 22 13.79 -10.34 -13.51
C GLU A 22 14.97 -9.45 -13.96
N ARG A 23 15.76 -8.94 -13.01
CA ARG A 23 16.87 -8.02 -13.23
C ARG A 23 18.17 -8.54 -12.59
N PRO A 24 18.87 -9.47 -13.27
CA PRO A 24 20.13 -10.01 -12.79
C PRO A 24 21.21 -8.95 -12.52
N ASP A 25 21.15 -7.82 -13.22
CA ASP A 25 22.04 -6.67 -13.02
C ASP A 25 21.86 -5.98 -11.65
N LEU A 26 20.75 -6.24 -10.95
CA LEU A 26 20.43 -5.66 -9.66
C LEU A 26 20.64 -6.63 -8.47
N VAL A 27 21.14 -7.84 -8.74
CA VAL A 27 21.24 -8.91 -7.71
C VAL A 27 22.18 -8.53 -6.57
N GLU A 28 23.34 -7.96 -6.90
CA GLU A 28 24.35 -7.52 -5.92
C GLU A 28 24.03 -6.14 -5.31
N GLU A 29 23.06 -5.42 -5.87
CA GLU A 29 22.69 -4.09 -5.39
C GLU A 29 21.81 -4.17 -4.12
N PRO A 30 22.04 -3.28 -3.14
CA PRO A 30 21.13 -3.12 -2.03
C PRO A 30 19.81 -2.53 -2.54
N LEU A 31 18.74 -3.32 -2.40
CA LEU A 31 17.39 -2.93 -2.79
C LEU A 31 16.53 -2.61 -1.56
N SER A 32 15.73 -1.56 -1.67
CA SER A 32 14.63 -1.29 -0.74
C SER A 32 13.49 -0.55 -1.44
N TYR A 33 12.45 -0.19 -0.71
CA TYR A 33 11.35 0.64 -1.22
C TYR A 33 11.18 1.91 -0.38
N ALA A 34 10.73 2.99 -1.03
CA ALA A 34 10.49 4.28 -0.41
C ALA A 34 9.01 4.46 -0.06
N GLY A 35 8.58 3.73 0.97
CA GLY A 35 7.18 3.69 1.42
C GLY A 35 6.60 2.30 1.21
N ARG A 36 5.97 1.79 2.27
CA ARG A 36 5.32 0.48 2.23
C ARG A 36 3.99 0.61 1.49
N LEU A 37 3.75 -0.29 0.54
CA LEU A 37 2.45 -0.50 -0.09
C LEU A 37 1.88 -1.81 0.44
N ASP A 38 0.64 -1.80 0.94
CA ASP A 38 0.07 -2.98 1.59
C ASP A 38 -0.13 -4.15 0.62
N PRO A 39 -0.14 -5.41 1.10
CA PRO A 39 -0.35 -6.57 0.25
C PRO A 39 -1.68 -6.50 -0.52
N LEU A 40 -2.73 -5.97 0.12
CA LEU A 40 -4.04 -5.77 -0.51
C LEU A 40 -4.01 -4.73 -1.63
N ALA A 41 -3.12 -3.74 -1.56
CA ALA A 41 -3.03 -2.68 -2.55
C ALA A 41 -2.20 -3.12 -3.76
N GLU A 42 -2.35 -2.41 -4.87
CA GLU A 42 -1.52 -2.55 -6.07
C GLU A 42 -1.16 -1.16 -6.61
N GLY A 43 -0.17 -1.09 -7.50
CA GLY A 43 0.26 0.15 -8.12
C GLY A 43 1.74 0.44 -7.95
N VAL A 44 2.10 1.72 -7.94
CA VAL A 44 3.50 2.15 -7.97
C VAL A 44 4.18 1.90 -6.61
N LEU A 45 5.25 1.10 -6.64
CA LEU A 45 6.20 0.88 -5.56
C LEU A 45 7.55 1.49 -5.96
N PRO A 46 7.94 2.63 -5.36
CA PRO A 46 9.23 3.25 -5.66
C PRO A 46 10.37 2.43 -5.02
N VAL A 47 11.17 1.78 -5.86
CA VAL A 47 12.31 0.94 -5.46
C VAL A 47 13.60 1.76 -5.49
N LEU A 48 14.34 1.72 -4.38
CA LEU A 48 15.66 2.31 -4.21
C LEU A 48 16.70 1.26 -4.52
N VAL A 49 17.59 1.58 -5.46
CA VAL A 49 18.64 0.69 -5.94
C VAL A 49 19.97 1.32 -5.60
N GLY A 50 20.86 0.59 -4.92
CA GLY A 50 22.19 1.07 -4.59
C GLY A 50 22.24 1.92 -3.33
N LYS A 51 23.43 2.00 -2.73
CA LYS A 51 23.63 2.60 -1.39
C LYS A 51 23.24 4.07 -1.34
N GLU A 52 23.56 4.84 -2.38
CA GLU A 52 23.29 6.28 -2.45
C GLU A 52 21.78 6.59 -2.43
N GLU A 53 21.01 5.89 -3.26
CA GLU A 53 19.55 6.07 -3.32
C GLU A 53 18.88 5.65 -2.01
N ASN A 54 19.38 4.59 -1.37
CA ASN A 54 18.91 4.14 -0.07
C ASN A 54 19.18 5.16 1.05
N GLN A 55 20.33 5.84 1.04
CA GLN A 55 20.64 6.92 1.99
C GLN A 55 19.72 8.13 1.81
N ASN A 56 19.26 8.36 0.58
CA ASN A 56 18.36 9.43 0.24
C ASN A 56 16.87 9.08 0.45
N ARG A 57 16.53 7.98 1.14
CA ARG A 57 15.14 7.50 1.31
C ARG A 57 14.16 8.60 1.77
N GLU A 58 14.61 9.49 2.65
CA GLU A 58 13.73 10.42 3.34
C GLU A 58 13.17 11.51 2.43
N LYS A 59 13.85 11.81 1.31
CA LYS A 59 13.32 12.71 0.28
C LYS A 59 12.10 12.11 -0.42
N TYR A 60 12.09 10.79 -0.58
CA TYR A 60 11.03 10.05 -1.26
C TYR A 60 9.83 9.80 -0.37
N LEU A 61 10.05 9.57 0.94
CA LEU A 61 8.96 9.37 1.90
C LEU A 61 8.07 10.61 2.07
N LYS A 62 8.59 11.80 1.78
CA LYS A 62 7.88 13.08 1.85
C LYS A 62 7.11 13.43 0.57
N MET A 63 7.21 12.62 -0.47
CA MET A 63 6.49 12.86 -1.71
C MET A 63 4.99 12.62 -1.50
N ASP A 64 4.18 13.44 -2.16
CA ASP A 64 2.74 13.27 -2.19
C ASP A 64 2.36 11.93 -2.83
N LYS A 65 1.29 11.33 -2.31
CA LYS A 65 0.75 10.06 -2.79
C LYS A 65 -0.70 10.24 -3.17
N LYS A 66 -1.12 9.58 -4.23
CA LYS A 66 -2.50 9.56 -4.70
C LYS A 66 -2.98 8.12 -4.73
N TYR A 67 -4.18 7.90 -4.20
CA TYR A 67 -4.78 6.57 -4.08
C TYR A 67 -6.17 6.58 -4.70
N LEU A 68 -6.51 5.47 -5.35
CA LEU A 68 -7.89 5.13 -5.67
C LEU A 68 -8.27 3.95 -4.78
N ALA A 69 -9.29 4.13 -3.95
CA ALA A 69 -9.76 3.13 -3.00
C ALA A 69 -11.27 2.93 -3.12
N ARG A 70 -11.74 1.74 -2.76
CA ARG A 70 -13.16 1.41 -2.63
C ARG A 70 -13.42 0.99 -1.20
N PHE A 71 -14.48 1.53 -0.62
CA PHE A 71 -14.89 1.26 0.74
C PHE A 71 -16.23 0.52 0.74
N ILE A 72 -16.40 -0.39 1.68
CA ILE A 72 -17.67 -1.05 1.95
C ILE A 72 -18.09 -0.66 3.36
N PHE A 73 -19.30 -0.12 3.49
CA PHE A 73 -19.85 0.35 4.76
C PHE A 73 -20.77 -0.70 5.37
N GLY A 74 -21.00 -0.59 6.69
CA GLY A 74 -21.92 -1.46 7.45
C GLY A 74 -21.27 -2.65 8.15
N PHE A 75 -19.94 -2.77 8.12
CA PHE A 75 -19.19 -3.69 8.97
C PHE A 75 -17.76 -3.18 9.15
N SER A 76 -17.02 -3.82 10.05
CA SER A 76 -15.60 -3.59 10.25
C SER A 76 -14.85 -4.91 10.27
N THR A 77 -13.54 -4.86 10.07
CA THR A 77 -12.65 -6.02 10.20
C THR A 77 -11.55 -5.73 11.20
N ASP A 78 -10.84 -6.75 11.63
CA ASP A 78 -9.72 -6.61 12.57
C ASP A 78 -8.48 -5.93 11.97
N THR A 79 -8.30 -5.99 10.66
CA THR A 79 -7.21 -5.33 9.90
C THR A 79 -7.60 -3.97 9.32
N GLY A 80 -8.89 -3.60 9.35
CA GLY A 80 -9.39 -2.38 8.71
C GLY A 80 -9.52 -2.48 7.19
N ASP A 81 -9.34 -3.68 6.62
CA ASP A 81 -9.50 -3.95 5.20
C ASP A 81 -10.24 -5.28 4.94
N ILE A 82 -10.44 -5.63 3.67
CA ILE A 82 -11.23 -6.82 3.27
C ILE A 82 -10.52 -8.15 3.56
N MET A 83 -9.24 -8.13 3.93
CA MET A 83 -8.47 -9.35 4.23
C MET A 83 -8.59 -9.77 5.70
N GLY A 84 -9.12 -8.89 6.56
CA GLY A 84 -9.30 -9.17 7.98
C GLY A 84 -10.53 -10.00 8.31
N LEU A 85 -10.57 -10.52 9.54
CA LEU A 85 -11.75 -11.16 10.11
C LEU A 85 -12.79 -10.10 10.49
N ILE A 86 -14.06 -10.36 10.15
CA ILE A 86 -15.17 -9.45 10.46
C ILE A 86 -15.29 -9.29 11.98
N LYS A 87 -15.21 -8.04 12.45
CA LYS A 87 -15.58 -7.63 13.81
C LYS A 87 -17.04 -7.16 13.75
N GLU A 88 -17.90 -7.74 14.61
CA GLU A 88 -19.36 -7.58 14.72
C GLU A 88 -20.11 -6.77 13.65
N LYS A 89 -21.16 -7.38 13.07
CA LYS A 89 -22.10 -6.69 12.18
C LYS A 89 -22.89 -5.63 12.96
N SER A 90 -22.60 -4.35 12.77
CA SER A 90 -23.56 -3.28 13.07
C SER A 90 -24.66 -3.30 12.02
N LEU A 91 -25.66 -4.16 12.20
CA LEU A 91 -26.90 -4.15 11.44
C LEU A 91 -27.74 -2.93 11.83
N ASN A 92 -27.31 -1.73 11.44
CA ASN A 92 -28.20 -0.58 11.34
C ASN A 92 -28.79 -0.60 9.93
N SER A 93 -30.00 -1.11 9.81
CA SER A 93 -30.79 -1.31 8.59
C SER A 93 -31.27 -0.01 7.92
N SER A 94 -30.85 1.15 8.42
CA SER A 94 -31.12 2.46 7.85
C SER A 94 -29.82 3.06 7.34
N LEU A 95 -29.44 2.71 6.10
CA LEU A 95 -28.42 3.45 5.36
C LEU A 95 -29.00 4.83 5.04
N GLU A 96 -28.86 5.78 5.97
CA GLU A 96 -28.90 7.19 5.59
C GLU A 96 -27.78 7.44 4.57
N GLU A 97 -28.03 8.31 3.58
CA GLU A 97 -27.04 8.69 2.58
C GLU A 97 -25.72 9.09 3.26
N PHE A 98 -24.67 8.31 3.01
CA PHE A 98 -23.36 8.55 3.58
C PHE A 98 -22.79 9.85 3.02
N ASN A 99 -22.75 10.90 3.85
CA ASN A 99 -22.18 12.18 3.48
C ASN A 99 -20.67 12.21 3.79
N PHE A 100 -19.85 12.17 2.73
CA PHE A 100 -18.38 12.22 2.82
C PHE A 100 -17.83 13.43 3.57
N GLU A 101 -18.54 14.57 3.61
CA GLU A 101 -18.08 15.76 4.34
C GLU A 101 -18.08 15.55 5.86
N LYS A 102 -19.04 14.80 6.40
CA LYS A 102 -19.14 14.52 7.85
C LYS A 102 -18.14 13.48 8.33
N ALA A 103 -17.63 12.63 7.43
CA ALA A 103 -16.73 11.53 7.77
C ALA A 103 -15.25 11.95 7.85
N LYS A 104 -14.90 13.16 7.40
CA LYS A 104 -13.53 13.71 7.50
C LYS A 104 -13.07 13.85 8.96
N ASP A 105 -14.01 14.01 9.89
CA ASP A 105 -13.73 14.19 11.33
C ASP A 105 -13.64 12.85 12.10
N LEU A 106 -13.83 11.72 11.41
CA LEU A 106 -13.81 10.36 12.00
C LEU A 106 -12.52 9.57 11.71
N ILE A 107 -11.58 10.14 10.95
CA ILE A 107 -10.27 9.56 10.60
C ILE A 107 -9.18 10.47 11.17
#